data_AF-M4T7I4-F1
#
_entry.id   AF-M4T7I4-F1
#
_cell.length_a   1.000
_cell.length_b   1.000
_cell.length_c   1.000
_cell.angle_alpha   90.00
_cell.angle_beta   90.00
_cell.angle_gamma   90.00
#
_symmetry.space_group_name_H-M   'P 1'
#
loop_
_entity.id
_entity.type
_entity.pdbx_description
1 polymer ?
#
loop_
_entity_poly.entity_id
_entity_poly.type
_entity_poly.pdbx_seq_one_letter_code
_entity_poly.pdbx_strand_id
1 'polypeptide(L)'
;TTDYSTGAGPTAQEVGAGGFTKVTGKADAANKGETSKCGLFTHQGNPESAAGIYITSASSTPSFGYGMLKIKATDQTTGIKLSDIKGKEADADQKFWRSCHAAFKAAQDMQDEPPRKVDQTLLAVLAESTEMQTILTLEAAASEKKGPEEVTIDLASAKQTYFGSDNNKLEPLWTKIKGENIVDLTKAKGSTKELGTVTDTTELHKLLSYYYTVNKEEQKKTAEKIAKLETELADQKDKSSESECNKLEGADRCNKDKICSWHKEVKAGEKNCKFNSTKAKEKGVAVTQPQTVGGTEATTEKCKGKPEKGCTSPDCKWENNACKDSSILVNKQFSLSVVSAFVALLF
;
A
#
# COMPACT_ATOMS: atom_id res chain seq x y z
N THR A 1 10.44 -31.82 14.45
CA THR A 1 10.95 -31.52 15.80
C THR A 1 12.44 -31.38 15.71
N THR A 2 12.95 -30.15 15.79
CA THR A 2 14.39 -29.87 15.77
C THR A 2 14.95 -30.21 17.15
N ASP A 3 15.80 -31.24 17.25
CA ASP A 3 16.46 -31.69 18.49
C ASP A 3 17.50 -30.71 19.05
N TYR A 4 17.57 -29.49 18.53
CA TYR A 4 18.36 -28.41 19.10
C TYR A 4 17.48 -27.55 20.00
N SER A 5 17.50 -27.82 21.31
CA SER A 5 17.12 -26.77 22.26
C SER A 5 18.20 -25.70 22.18
N THR A 6 17.84 -24.48 21.77
CA THR A 6 18.71 -23.31 21.90
C THR A 6 19.02 -23.13 23.37
N GLY A 7 20.16 -23.65 23.84
CA GLY A 7 20.70 -23.27 25.14
C GLY A 7 20.83 -21.76 25.21
N ALA A 8 20.84 -21.19 26.42
CA ALA A 8 21.11 -19.77 26.57
C ALA A 8 22.46 -19.48 25.90
N GLY A 9 22.42 -18.78 24.75
CA GLY A 9 23.61 -18.33 24.05
C GLY A 9 24.45 -17.43 24.96
N PRO A 10 25.69 -17.11 24.57
CA PRO A 10 26.53 -16.24 25.38
C PRO A 10 25.82 -14.89 25.61
N THR A 11 25.96 -14.34 26.81
CA THR A 11 25.36 -13.06 27.18
C THR A 11 26.17 -11.89 26.63
N ALA A 12 25.57 -10.69 26.58
CA ALA A 12 26.29 -9.46 26.24
C ALA A 12 27.47 -9.17 27.20
N GLN A 13 27.45 -9.74 28.41
CA GLN A 13 28.54 -9.66 29.38
C GLN A 13 29.72 -10.56 29.01
N GLU A 14 29.49 -11.63 28.24
CA GLU A 14 30.51 -12.58 27.78
C GLU A 14 31.05 -12.19 26.40
N VAL A 15 30.20 -11.60 25.55
CA VAL A 15 30.56 -11.11 24.23
C VAL A 15 30.10 -9.66 24.08
N GLY A 16 31.04 -8.75 24.33
CA GLY A 16 30.82 -7.31 24.28
C GLY A 16 31.11 -6.69 22.92
N ALA A 17 31.03 -5.36 22.85
CA ALA A 17 31.24 -4.60 21.61
C ALA A 17 32.63 -4.82 20.98
N GLY A 18 33.67 -5.02 21.81
CA GLY A 18 35.05 -5.23 21.34
C GLY A 18 35.45 -6.69 21.10
N GLY A 19 34.73 -7.66 21.68
CA GLY A 19 35.14 -9.06 21.65
C GLY A 19 34.62 -9.90 22.80
N PHE A 20 35.28 -11.02 23.05
CA PHE A 20 34.97 -11.96 24.15
C PHE A 20 35.57 -11.42 25.46
N THR A 21 34.74 -10.82 26.30
CA THR A 21 35.16 -9.92 27.40
C THR A 21 36.12 -10.58 28.39
N LYS A 22 35.92 -11.88 28.66
CA LYS A 22 36.70 -12.66 29.63
C LYS A 22 37.98 -13.28 29.05
N VAL A 23 38.18 -13.20 27.73
CA VAL A 23 39.36 -13.76 27.05
C VAL A 23 40.36 -12.65 26.75
N THR A 24 41.00 -12.15 27.82
CA THR A 24 41.90 -11.00 27.77
C THR A 24 43.27 -11.29 27.15
N GLY A 25 43.55 -12.56 26.85
CA GLY A 25 44.84 -13.04 26.36
C GLY A 25 45.95 -12.89 27.39
N LYS A 26 47.11 -13.45 27.08
CA LYS A 26 48.31 -13.26 27.89
C LYS A 26 49.54 -13.37 26.99
N ALA A 27 50.20 -12.23 26.83
CA ALA A 27 51.48 -12.11 26.15
C ALA A 27 52.60 -12.04 27.20
N ASP A 28 53.73 -12.65 26.85
CA ASP A 28 55.07 -12.36 27.42
C ASP A 28 55.40 -12.87 28.82
N ALA A 29 54.50 -13.57 29.49
CA ALA A 29 54.86 -14.52 30.53
C ALA A 29 54.28 -15.88 30.15
N ALA A 30 55.15 -16.88 29.99
CA ALA A 30 54.74 -18.26 29.76
C ALA A 30 53.55 -18.60 30.65
N ASN A 31 52.44 -19.05 30.05
CA ASN A 31 51.30 -19.56 30.82
C ASN A 31 51.74 -20.87 31.49
N LYS A 32 52.45 -20.73 32.61
CA LYS A 32 52.95 -21.83 33.42
C LYS A 32 51.93 -22.09 34.51
N GLY A 33 51.38 -23.30 34.50
CA GLY A 33 50.73 -23.86 35.68
C GLY A 33 51.77 -24.34 36.69
N GLU A 34 51.35 -25.20 37.60
CA GLU A 34 52.28 -25.91 38.49
C GLU A 34 53.32 -26.72 37.69
N THR A 35 54.56 -26.71 38.18
CA THR A 35 55.67 -27.45 37.56
C THR A 35 55.40 -28.96 37.59
N SER A 36 55.82 -29.65 36.52
CA SER A 36 55.75 -31.12 36.42
C SER A 36 54.35 -31.73 36.53
N LYS A 37 53.27 -30.97 36.25
CA LYS A 37 51.90 -31.49 36.24
C LYS A 37 51.36 -31.86 34.87
N CYS A 38 51.87 -31.26 33.80
CA CYS A 38 51.39 -31.46 32.43
C CYS A 38 52.56 -31.47 31.45
N GLY A 39 52.84 -32.63 30.85
CA GLY A 39 53.89 -32.78 29.82
C GLY A 39 53.43 -32.37 28.42
N LEU A 40 52.17 -31.95 28.23
CA LEU A 40 51.62 -31.62 26.91
C LEU A 40 52.38 -30.50 26.20
N PHE A 41 53.02 -29.58 26.93
CA PHE A 41 53.74 -28.44 26.35
C PHE A 41 55.24 -28.65 26.27
N THR A 42 55.73 -29.80 26.71
CA THR A 42 57.15 -30.15 26.66
C THR A 42 57.48 -30.65 25.25
N HIS A 43 58.46 -30.03 24.60
CA HIS A 43 58.96 -30.48 23.31
C HIS A 43 59.76 -31.77 23.51
N GLN A 44 59.45 -32.81 22.73
CA GLN A 44 60.11 -34.10 22.84
C GLN A 44 60.44 -34.67 21.46
N GLY A 45 61.64 -35.24 21.31
CA GLY A 45 62.07 -35.93 20.09
C GLY A 45 61.70 -37.41 20.05
N ASN A 46 61.36 -38.01 21.19
CA ASN A 46 60.81 -39.37 21.26
C ASN A 46 59.73 -39.49 22.37
N PRO A 47 58.46 -39.15 22.06
CA PRO A 47 57.37 -39.21 23.04
C PRO A 47 57.03 -40.61 23.55
N GLU A 48 57.53 -41.66 22.89
CA GLU A 48 57.32 -43.04 23.34
C GLU A 48 58.18 -43.38 24.58
N SER A 49 59.26 -42.64 24.81
CA SER A 49 60.21 -42.89 25.89
C SER A 49 60.22 -41.81 26.98
N ALA A 50 59.57 -40.67 26.76
CA ALA A 50 59.50 -39.57 27.72
C ALA A 50 58.27 -38.68 27.47
N ALA A 51 57.76 -38.04 28.51
CA ALA A 51 56.62 -37.13 28.41
C ALA A 51 56.92 -35.94 27.47
N GLY A 52 55.95 -35.57 26.63
CA GLY A 52 56.05 -34.47 25.69
C GLY A 52 55.21 -34.66 24.43
N ILE A 53 55.10 -33.62 23.62
CA ILE A 53 54.60 -33.70 22.23
C ILE A 53 55.80 -33.77 21.29
N TYR A 54 55.67 -34.56 20.22
CA TYR A 54 56.68 -34.62 19.15
C TYR A 54 56.86 -33.26 18.47
N ILE A 55 57.85 -32.50 18.91
CA ILE A 55 58.22 -31.19 18.36
C ILE A 55 59.74 -31.14 18.32
N THR A 56 60.31 -31.44 17.16
CA THR A 56 61.76 -31.51 16.95
C THR A 56 62.34 -30.22 16.38
N SER A 57 61.51 -29.36 15.79
CA SER A 57 61.91 -28.04 15.28
C SER A 57 61.60 -26.94 16.29
N ALA A 58 62.60 -26.09 16.59
CA ALA A 58 62.41 -24.89 17.41
C ALA A 58 61.49 -23.84 16.74
N SER A 59 61.26 -23.92 15.42
CA SER A 59 60.35 -23.01 14.70
C SER A 59 58.89 -23.49 14.67
N SER A 60 58.63 -24.74 15.06
CA SER A 60 57.27 -25.28 15.10
C SER A 60 56.50 -24.73 16.30
N THR A 61 55.44 -23.97 16.03
CA THR A 61 54.60 -23.32 17.05
C THR A 61 53.14 -23.76 16.91
N PRO A 62 52.83 -25.05 17.17
CA PRO A 62 51.47 -25.56 17.05
C PRO A 62 50.49 -24.80 17.96
N SER A 63 49.23 -24.77 17.54
CA SER A 63 48.15 -24.11 18.27
C SER A 63 46.95 -25.03 18.46
N PHE A 64 46.23 -24.80 19.55
CA PHE A 64 45.00 -25.49 19.89
C PHE A 64 43.82 -24.52 19.87
N GLY A 65 42.64 -25.04 19.52
CA GLY A 65 41.39 -24.27 19.56
C GLY A 65 41.41 -23.06 18.64
N TYR A 66 41.83 -23.24 17.38
CA TYR A 66 41.94 -22.14 16.40
C TYR A 66 42.76 -20.95 16.93
N GLY A 67 43.99 -21.22 17.37
CA GLY A 67 44.90 -20.17 17.85
C GLY A 67 44.70 -19.73 19.30
N MET A 68 43.68 -20.23 20.02
CA MET A 68 43.43 -19.86 21.43
C MET A 68 44.65 -20.06 22.33
N LEU A 69 45.32 -21.19 22.17
CA LEU A 69 46.53 -21.53 22.90
C LEU A 69 47.63 -21.89 21.92
N LYS A 70 48.69 -21.10 21.88
CA LYS A 70 49.83 -21.30 20.98
C LYS A 70 51.06 -21.70 21.77
N ILE A 71 51.73 -22.78 21.37
CA ILE A 71 53.03 -23.15 21.92
C ILE A 71 54.09 -22.27 21.25
N LYS A 72 54.85 -21.51 22.03
CA LYS A 72 55.97 -20.67 21.54
C LYS A 72 57.32 -21.38 21.70
N ALA A 73 57.50 -22.12 22.79
CA ALA A 73 58.70 -22.87 23.12
C ALA A 73 58.36 -23.97 24.13
N THR A 74 59.35 -24.81 24.48
CA THR A 74 59.18 -25.86 25.49
C THR A 74 58.61 -25.27 26.79
N ASP A 75 57.50 -25.82 27.26
CA ASP A 75 56.78 -25.38 28.46
C ASP A 75 56.39 -23.89 28.46
N GLN A 76 56.28 -23.28 27.27
CA GLN A 76 55.87 -21.90 27.08
C GLN A 76 54.74 -21.78 26.08
N THR A 77 53.56 -21.38 26.57
CA THR A 77 52.40 -21.08 25.73
C THR A 77 51.98 -19.63 25.89
N THR A 78 51.31 -19.12 24.85
CA THR A 78 50.61 -17.82 24.86
C THR A 78 49.14 -18.01 24.58
N GLY A 79 48.32 -17.20 25.24
CA GLY A 79 46.88 -17.15 25.00
C GLY A 79 46.53 -15.98 24.10
N ILE A 80 45.76 -16.22 23.06
CA ILE A 80 45.29 -15.15 22.17
C ILE A 80 44.36 -14.20 22.94
N LYS A 81 44.44 -12.90 22.64
CA LYS A 81 43.53 -11.90 23.20
C LYS A 81 42.30 -11.78 22.30
N LEU A 82 41.15 -12.28 22.77
CA LEU A 82 39.89 -12.18 22.05
C LEU A 82 38.97 -11.07 22.58
N SER A 83 39.32 -10.43 23.70
CA SER A 83 38.54 -9.35 24.32
C SER A 83 38.50 -8.06 23.48
N ASP A 84 39.40 -7.91 22.51
CA ASP A 84 39.53 -6.77 21.60
C ASP A 84 39.81 -7.26 20.16
N ILE A 85 38.94 -8.13 19.67
CA ILE A 85 39.06 -8.78 18.35
C ILE A 85 38.36 -8.01 17.22
N LYS A 86 37.49 -7.05 17.56
CA LYS A 86 36.76 -6.25 16.57
C LYS A 86 37.73 -5.51 15.64
N GLY A 87 37.58 -5.71 14.33
CA GLY A 87 38.34 -5.02 13.29
C GLY A 87 39.81 -5.44 13.15
N LYS A 88 40.24 -6.53 13.80
CA LYS A 88 41.62 -7.06 13.69
C LYS A 88 41.75 -8.02 12.49
N GLU A 89 41.77 -7.46 11.28
CA GLU A 89 41.72 -8.23 10.02
C GLU A 89 43.01 -9.00 9.66
N ALA A 90 44.15 -8.63 10.24
CA ALA A 90 45.48 -9.07 9.78
C ALA A 90 46.01 -10.34 10.46
N ASP A 91 45.37 -10.84 11.52
CA ASP A 91 45.86 -12.00 12.29
C ASP A 91 45.12 -13.29 11.89
N ALA A 92 45.83 -14.21 11.22
CA ALA A 92 45.29 -15.49 10.79
C ALA A 92 44.79 -16.34 11.96
N ASP A 93 45.41 -16.23 13.14
CA ASP A 93 45.02 -16.98 14.35
C ASP A 93 43.71 -16.44 14.95
N GLN A 94 43.30 -15.20 14.62
CA GLN A 94 42.07 -14.57 15.11
C GLN A 94 40.88 -14.74 14.17
N LYS A 95 41.10 -15.15 12.91
CA LYS A 95 40.08 -15.15 11.86
C LYS A 95 38.80 -15.90 12.27
N PHE A 96 38.95 -17.11 12.80
CA PHE A 96 37.82 -17.94 13.24
C PHE A 96 36.99 -17.24 14.33
N TRP A 97 37.64 -16.80 15.40
CA TRP A 97 36.98 -16.18 16.55
C TRP A 97 36.34 -14.84 16.21
N ARG A 98 36.93 -14.08 15.28
CA ARG A 98 36.34 -12.85 14.74
C ARG A 98 35.04 -13.14 14.00
N SER A 99 35.01 -14.19 13.17
CA SER A 99 33.78 -14.60 12.48
C SER A 99 32.68 -15.01 13.48
N CYS A 100 33.04 -15.70 14.57
CA CYS A 100 32.10 -16.02 15.64
C CYS A 100 31.56 -14.76 16.35
N HIS A 101 32.43 -13.79 16.67
CA HIS A 101 32.03 -12.51 17.26
C HIS A 101 31.08 -11.74 16.35
N ALA A 102 31.41 -11.64 15.06
CA ALA A 102 30.59 -10.96 14.06
C ALA A 102 29.21 -11.62 13.90
N ALA A 103 29.16 -12.95 13.83
CA ALA A 103 27.90 -13.70 13.73
C ALA A 103 27.02 -13.49 14.98
N PHE A 104 27.61 -13.52 16.17
CA PHE A 104 26.88 -13.25 17.41
C PHE A 104 26.37 -11.81 17.50
N LYS A 105 27.16 -10.83 17.03
CA LYS A 105 26.73 -9.44 16.96
C LYS A 105 25.57 -9.26 15.97
N ALA A 106 25.67 -9.84 14.78
CA ALA A 106 24.56 -9.81 13.81
C ALA A 106 23.28 -10.43 14.38
N ALA A 107 23.38 -11.55 15.11
CA ALA A 107 22.22 -12.18 15.75
C ALA A 107 21.61 -11.31 16.85
N GLN A 108 22.42 -10.65 17.68
CA GLN A 108 21.93 -9.66 18.64
C GLN A 108 21.25 -8.50 17.94
N ASP A 109 21.87 -7.95 16.90
CA ASP A 109 21.32 -6.79 16.19
C ASP A 109 19.97 -7.15 15.51
N MET A 110 19.80 -8.41 15.06
CA MET A 110 18.50 -8.93 14.59
C MET A 110 17.46 -9.11 15.71
N GLN A 111 17.89 -9.46 16.93
CA GLN A 111 17.00 -9.62 18.08
C GLN A 111 16.59 -8.27 18.69
N ASP A 112 17.52 -7.31 18.68
CA ASP A 112 17.34 -5.96 19.19
C ASP A 112 16.59 -5.05 18.19
N GLU A 113 16.37 -5.51 16.95
CA GLU A 113 15.54 -4.78 16.00
C GLU A 113 14.12 -4.65 16.58
N PRO A 114 13.70 -3.44 16.98
CA PRO A 114 12.44 -3.28 17.66
C PRO A 114 11.34 -3.73 16.70
N PRO A 115 10.32 -4.49 17.17
CA PRO A 115 9.19 -4.84 16.34
C PRO A 115 8.62 -3.55 15.77
N ARG A 116 8.53 -3.50 14.44
CA ARG A 116 8.06 -2.32 13.71
C ARG A 116 6.66 -1.99 14.22
N LYS A 117 6.54 -0.86 14.94
CA LYS A 117 5.25 -0.42 15.46
C LYS A 117 4.34 -0.08 14.30
N VAL A 118 3.14 -0.66 14.28
CA VAL A 118 2.10 -0.29 13.32
C VAL A 118 1.41 0.95 13.85
N ASP A 119 1.96 2.11 13.52
CA ASP A 119 1.44 3.42 13.90
C ASP A 119 1.63 4.45 12.77
N GLN A 120 1.34 5.73 13.04
CA GLN A 120 1.48 6.80 12.07
C GLN A 120 2.91 6.93 11.51
N THR A 121 3.94 6.59 12.28
CA THR A 121 5.33 6.67 11.79
C THR A 121 5.56 5.67 10.66
N LEU A 122 4.90 4.51 10.71
CA LEU A 122 4.91 3.54 9.62
C LEU A 122 4.25 4.11 8.36
N LEU A 123 3.12 4.83 8.50
CA LEU A 123 2.48 5.46 7.35
C LEU A 123 3.40 6.47 6.65
N ALA A 124 4.21 7.23 7.41
CA ALA A 124 5.16 8.17 6.84
C ALA A 124 6.26 7.45 6.04
N VAL A 125 6.78 6.33 6.58
CA VAL A 125 7.75 5.49 5.85
C VAL A 125 7.14 4.92 4.56
N LEU A 126 5.88 4.46 4.61
CA LEU A 126 5.17 3.94 3.44
C LEU A 126 4.88 5.04 2.41
N ALA A 127 4.50 6.25 2.84
CA ALA A 127 4.23 7.38 1.95
C ALA A 127 5.45 7.78 1.09
N GLU A 128 6.66 7.59 1.62
CA GLU A 128 7.91 7.89 0.91
C GLU A 128 8.46 6.73 0.08
N SER A 129 7.87 5.53 0.20
CA SER A 129 8.34 4.33 -0.47
C SER A 129 8.22 4.39 -2.00
N THR A 130 9.04 3.59 -2.69
CA THR A 130 8.94 3.40 -4.14
C THR A 130 7.62 2.73 -4.52
N GLU A 131 7.13 1.82 -3.69
CA GLU A 131 5.88 1.11 -3.88
C GLU A 131 4.69 2.08 -3.88
N MET A 132 4.71 3.08 -3.00
CA MET A 132 3.66 4.10 -2.98
C MET A 132 3.65 4.95 -4.25
N GLN A 133 4.82 5.23 -4.83
CA GLN A 133 4.90 5.94 -6.11
C GLN A 133 4.24 5.12 -7.22
N THR A 134 4.49 3.81 -7.26
CA THR A 134 3.82 2.89 -8.18
C THR A 134 2.31 2.88 -7.99
N ILE A 135 1.83 2.81 -6.75
CA ILE A 135 0.39 2.84 -6.43
C ILE A 135 -0.26 4.13 -6.92
N LEU A 136 0.38 5.29 -6.70
CA LEU A 136 -0.13 6.58 -7.18
C LEU A 136 -0.25 6.63 -8.70
N THR A 137 0.69 6.04 -9.43
CA THR A 137 0.61 5.93 -10.91
C THR A 137 -0.54 5.04 -11.34
N LEU A 138 -0.74 3.88 -10.68
CA LEU A 138 -1.84 2.97 -10.99
C LEU A 138 -3.21 3.61 -10.71
N GLU A 139 -3.35 4.34 -9.61
CA GLU A 139 -4.56 5.10 -9.28
C GLU A 139 -4.89 6.15 -10.36
N ALA A 140 -3.87 6.87 -10.84
CA ALA A 140 -4.03 7.83 -11.92
C ALA A 140 -4.41 7.16 -13.24
N ALA A 141 -3.76 6.05 -13.59
CA ALA A 141 -4.08 5.25 -14.77
C ALA A 141 -5.52 4.74 -14.76
N ALA A 142 -5.97 4.19 -13.64
CA ALA A 142 -7.36 3.75 -13.46
C ALA A 142 -8.35 4.91 -13.58
N SER A 143 -8.04 6.06 -12.97
CA SER A 143 -8.88 7.26 -13.03
C SER A 143 -8.99 7.84 -14.44
N GLU A 144 -7.91 7.79 -15.21
CA GLU A 144 -7.87 8.26 -16.60
C GLU A 144 -8.34 7.21 -17.62
N LYS A 145 -8.61 5.97 -17.18
CA LYS A 145 -8.94 4.81 -18.03
C LYS A 145 -7.87 4.56 -19.10
N LYS A 146 -6.61 4.70 -18.72
CA LYS A 146 -5.43 4.51 -19.57
C LYS A 146 -4.55 3.39 -19.05
N GLY A 147 -3.63 2.93 -19.89
CA GLY A 147 -2.55 2.04 -19.43
C GLY A 147 -1.62 2.76 -18.45
N PRO A 148 -0.99 2.06 -17.48
CA PRO A 148 -0.03 2.66 -16.54
C PRO A 148 1.15 3.37 -17.23
N GLU A 149 1.57 2.87 -18.40
CA GLU A 149 2.66 3.46 -19.20
C GLU A 149 2.25 4.71 -19.98
N GLU A 150 0.94 4.96 -20.12
CA GLU A 150 0.39 6.10 -20.87
C GLU A 150 0.11 7.32 -19.98
N VAL A 151 0.29 7.17 -18.66
CA VAL A 151 0.02 8.22 -17.66
C VAL A 151 1.31 8.77 -17.10
N THR A 152 1.45 10.08 -17.21
CA THR A 152 2.50 10.85 -16.54
C THR A 152 1.90 11.58 -15.35
N ILE A 153 2.35 11.25 -14.13
CA ILE A 153 1.93 11.95 -12.92
C ILE A 153 3.03 12.86 -12.37
N ASP A 154 2.63 13.99 -11.79
CA ASP A 154 3.47 14.74 -10.87
C ASP A 154 3.36 14.10 -9.47
N LEU A 155 4.38 13.33 -9.11
CA LEU A 155 4.43 12.62 -7.82
C LEU A 155 4.36 13.56 -6.62
N ALA A 156 4.90 14.79 -6.71
CA ALA A 156 4.88 15.73 -5.60
C ALA A 156 3.44 16.23 -5.36
N SER A 157 2.76 16.64 -6.43
CA SER A 157 1.36 17.04 -6.38
C SER A 157 0.46 15.87 -5.96
N ALA A 158 0.72 14.65 -6.43
CA ALA A 158 -0.04 13.46 -6.04
C ALA A 158 0.13 13.16 -4.54
N LYS A 159 1.38 13.13 -4.03
CA LYS A 159 1.65 12.96 -2.59
C LYS A 159 0.99 14.05 -1.75
N GLN A 160 1.08 15.32 -2.17
CA GLN A 160 0.41 16.42 -1.47
C GLN A 160 -1.13 16.25 -1.48
N THR A 161 -1.69 15.74 -2.57
CA THR A 161 -3.13 15.47 -2.70
C THR A 161 -3.58 14.43 -1.67
N TYR A 162 -2.88 13.31 -1.55
CA TYR A 162 -3.28 12.21 -0.67
C TYR A 162 -2.81 12.38 0.78
N PHE A 163 -1.56 12.76 1.00
CA PHE A 163 -0.89 12.78 2.31
C PHE A 163 -0.71 14.19 2.87
N GLY A 164 -0.94 15.23 2.07
CA GLY A 164 -0.81 16.62 2.47
C GLY A 164 0.62 17.14 2.38
N SER A 165 0.80 18.45 2.57
CA SER A 165 2.14 19.04 2.69
C SER A 165 2.81 18.49 3.94
N ASP A 166 4.05 18.01 3.78
CA ASP A 166 4.84 17.42 4.87
C ASP A 166 4.09 16.30 5.62
N ASN A 167 3.28 15.52 4.89
CA ASN A 167 2.53 14.37 5.41
C ASN A 167 1.51 14.70 6.53
N ASN A 168 1.05 15.96 6.60
CA ASN A 168 0.13 16.41 7.65
C ASN A 168 -1.26 15.73 7.66
N LYS A 169 -1.65 15.00 6.60
CA LYS A 169 -2.91 14.22 6.57
C LYS A 169 -2.75 12.82 7.16
N LEU A 170 -1.53 12.35 7.42
CA LEU A 170 -1.30 10.99 7.93
C LEU A 170 -1.82 10.78 9.35
N GLU A 171 -1.72 11.79 10.23
CA GLU A 171 -2.27 11.71 11.60
C GLU A 171 -3.80 11.63 11.62
N PRO A 172 -4.53 12.54 10.92
CA PRO A 172 -5.97 12.39 10.75
C PRO A 172 -6.37 11.06 10.11
N LEU A 173 -5.62 10.59 9.11
CA LEU A 173 -5.86 9.31 8.44
C LEU A 173 -5.74 8.14 9.43
N TRP A 174 -4.65 8.09 10.20
CA TRP A 174 -4.45 7.05 11.21
C TRP A 174 -5.55 7.06 12.28
N THR A 175 -5.96 8.25 12.72
CA THR A 175 -7.05 8.42 13.69
C THR A 175 -8.37 7.88 13.14
N LYS A 176 -8.69 8.18 11.87
CA LYS A 176 -9.87 7.64 11.18
C LYS A 176 -9.80 6.12 11.05
N ILE A 177 -8.67 5.57 10.62
CA ILE A 177 -8.48 4.12 10.50
C ILE A 177 -8.78 3.44 11.84
N LYS A 178 -8.23 3.94 12.94
CA LYS A 178 -8.48 3.35 14.27
C LYS A 178 -9.93 3.49 14.73
N GLY A 179 -10.53 4.66 14.51
CA GLY A 179 -11.90 4.97 14.95
C GLY A 179 -13.00 4.40 14.03
N GLU A 180 -12.65 3.75 12.93
CA GLU A 180 -13.63 3.21 11.99
C GLU A 180 -14.44 2.10 12.66
N ASN A 181 -15.77 2.20 12.59
CA ASN A 181 -16.66 1.22 13.18
C ASN A 181 -16.84 0.04 12.22
N ILE A 182 -16.36 -1.12 12.64
CA ILE A 182 -16.45 -2.36 11.89
C ILE A 182 -17.46 -3.32 12.51
N VAL A 183 -17.93 -4.29 11.71
CA VAL A 183 -18.74 -5.40 12.24
C VAL A 183 -17.94 -6.23 13.24
N ASP A 184 -18.56 -6.57 14.37
CA ASP A 184 -17.97 -7.50 15.33
C ASP A 184 -18.36 -8.94 14.95
N LEU A 185 -17.44 -9.64 14.29
CA LEU A 185 -17.64 -11.02 13.81
C LEU A 185 -17.76 -12.06 14.95
N THR A 186 -17.46 -11.67 16.19
CA THR A 186 -17.49 -12.58 17.36
C THR A 186 -18.81 -12.55 18.12
N LYS A 187 -19.68 -11.58 17.79
CA LYS A 187 -20.92 -11.30 18.52
C LYS A 187 -22.14 -11.46 17.63
N ALA A 188 -23.32 -11.31 18.25
CA ALA A 188 -24.60 -11.38 17.58
C ALA A 188 -24.71 -10.33 16.46
N LYS A 189 -25.55 -10.64 15.45
CA LYS A 189 -25.74 -9.80 14.27
C LYS A 189 -26.06 -8.35 14.65
N GLY A 190 -25.29 -7.41 14.10
CA GLY A 190 -25.50 -5.96 14.26
C GLY A 190 -24.60 -5.28 15.30
N SER A 191 -23.78 -6.01 16.04
CA SER A 191 -22.76 -5.40 16.90
C SER A 191 -21.58 -4.84 16.09
N THR A 192 -21.06 -3.71 16.55
CA THR A 192 -19.87 -3.06 15.98
C THR A 192 -18.78 -2.87 17.02
N LYS A 193 -17.54 -2.65 16.54
CA LYS A 193 -16.40 -2.23 17.35
C LYS A 193 -15.47 -1.35 16.53
N GLU A 194 -14.60 -0.60 17.19
CA GLU A 194 -13.57 0.20 16.51
C GLU A 194 -12.46 -0.69 15.95
N LEU A 195 -12.04 -0.46 14.71
CA LEU A 195 -10.98 -1.22 14.05
C LEU A 195 -9.66 -1.19 14.85
N GLY A 196 -9.35 -0.07 15.50
CA GLY A 196 -8.16 0.09 16.33
C GLY A 196 -8.10 -0.83 17.56
N THR A 197 -9.22 -1.48 17.92
CA THR A 197 -9.26 -2.48 19.01
C THR A 197 -8.92 -3.90 18.56
N VAL A 198 -8.80 -4.13 17.24
CA VAL A 198 -8.50 -5.46 16.68
C VAL A 198 -7.00 -5.64 16.53
N THR A 199 -6.41 -6.48 17.38
CA THR A 199 -4.98 -6.81 17.34
C THR A 199 -4.70 -8.18 16.74
N ASP A 200 -5.73 -9.04 16.63
CA ASP A 200 -5.60 -10.40 16.07
C ASP A 200 -5.55 -10.35 14.53
N THR A 201 -4.46 -10.84 13.95
CA THR A 201 -4.25 -10.81 12.50
C THR A 201 -5.19 -11.75 11.74
N THR A 202 -5.66 -12.83 12.36
CA THR A 202 -6.63 -13.74 11.74
C THR A 202 -8.00 -13.07 11.66
N GLU A 203 -8.38 -12.32 12.68
CA GLU A 203 -9.60 -11.51 12.67
C GLU A 203 -9.53 -10.40 11.60
N LEU A 204 -8.40 -9.68 11.50
CA LEU A 204 -8.20 -8.67 10.45
C LEU A 204 -8.38 -9.25 9.03
N HIS A 205 -7.86 -10.45 8.76
CA HIS A 205 -8.04 -11.11 7.46
C HIS A 205 -9.51 -11.50 7.18
N LYS A 206 -10.23 -11.97 8.21
CA LYS A 206 -11.66 -12.29 8.08
C LYS A 206 -12.48 -11.03 7.80
N LEU A 207 -12.18 -9.94 8.49
CA LEU A 207 -12.81 -8.63 8.26
C LEU A 207 -12.54 -8.11 6.85
N LEU A 208 -11.28 -8.18 6.39
CA LEU A 208 -10.93 -7.80 5.03
C LEU A 208 -11.74 -8.60 3.99
N SER A 209 -11.81 -9.92 4.16
CA SER A 209 -12.60 -10.80 3.28
C SER A 209 -14.09 -10.48 3.29
N TYR A 210 -14.64 -10.17 4.47
CA TYR A 210 -16.03 -9.75 4.65
C TYR A 210 -16.32 -8.46 3.88
N TYR A 211 -15.54 -7.40 4.12
CA TYR A 211 -15.75 -6.10 3.47
C TYR A 211 -15.50 -6.14 1.97
N TYR A 212 -14.52 -6.93 1.51
CA TYR A 212 -14.33 -7.19 0.09
C TYR A 212 -15.58 -7.78 -0.56
N THR A 213 -16.20 -8.76 0.08
CA THR A 213 -17.43 -9.40 -0.41
C THR A 213 -18.60 -8.44 -0.40
N VAL A 214 -18.76 -7.64 0.67
CA VAL A 214 -19.81 -6.61 0.77
C VAL A 214 -19.68 -5.60 -0.38
N ASN A 215 -18.48 -5.04 -0.58
CA ASN A 215 -18.25 -4.04 -1.62
C ASN A 215 -18.51 -4.61 -3.02
N LYS A 216 -18.10 -5.85 -3.27
CA LYS A 216 -18.36 -6.55 -4.54
C LYS A 216 -19.86 -6.72 -4.80
N GLU A 217 -20.63 -7.15 -3.80
CA GLU A 217 -22.08 -7.33 -3.93
C GLU A 217 -22.81 -6.00 -4.09
N GLU A 218 -22.35 -4.93 -3.43
CA GLU A 218 -22.89 -3.58 -3.61
C GLU A 218 -22.62 -3.02 -5.02
N GLN A 219 -21.43 -3.27 -5.56
CA GLN A 219 -21.10 -2.90 -6.94
C GLN A 219 -21.95 -3.65 -7.95
N LYS A 220 -22.15 -4.96 -7.77
CA LYS A 220 -23.04 -5.76 -8.60
C LYS A 220 -24.47 -5.21 -8.60
N LYS A 221 -25.02 -4.93 -7.41
CA LYS A 221 -26.37 -4.33 -7.28
C LYS A 221 -26.45 -2.96 -7.94
N THR A 222 -25.38 -2.17 -7.87
CA THR A 222 -25.32 -0.85 -8.51
C THR A 222 -25.30 -0.99 -10.02
N ALA A 223 -24.50 -1.91 -10.56
CA ALA A 223 -24.46 -2.21 -12.00
C ALA A 223 -25.81 -2.70 -12.52
N GLU A 224 -26.50 -3.58 -11.79
CA GLU A 224 -27.86 -4.05 -12.14
C GLU A 224 -28.86 -2.89 -12.18
N LYS A 225 -28.81 -1.96 -11.21
CA LYS A 225 -29.65 -0.77 -11.21
C LYS A 225 -29.35 0.16 -12.38
N ILE A 226 -28.08 0.36 -12.72
CA ILE A 226 -27.67 1.18 -13.87
C ILE A 226 -28.21 0.55 -15.16
N ALA A 227 -28.01 -0.74 -15.38
CA ALA A 227 -28.50 -1.44 -16.58
C ALA A 227 -30.04 -1.37 -16.70
N LYS A 228 -30.75 -1.46 -15.57
CA LYS A 228 -32.21 -1.28 -15.54
C LYS A 228 -32.62 0.14 -15.95
N LEU A 229 -31.98 1.16 -15.38
CA LEU A 229 -32.25 2.56 -15.73
C LEU A 229 -31.91 2.87 -17.19
N GLU A 230 -30.82 2.31 -17.72
CA GLU A 230 -30.45 2.44 -19.13
C GLU A 230 -31.51 1.81 -20.05
N THR A 231 -32.05 0.65 -19.68
CA THR A 231 -33.14 -0.02 -20.42
C THR A 231 -34.42 0.81 -20.37
N GLU A 232 -34.82 1.29 -19.18
CA GLU A 232 -36.00 2.15 -19.03
C GLU A 232 -35.87 3.47 -19.81
N LEU A 233 -34.66 4.05 -19.86
CA LEU A 233 -34.38 5.26 -20.65
C LEU A 233 -34.42 4.99 -22.16
N ALA A 234 -33.94 3.83 -22.61
CA ALA A 234 -34.05 3.40 -24.00
C ALA A 234 -35.51 3.20 -24.41
N ASP A 235 -36.31 2.53 -23.59
CA ASP A 235 -37.75 2.32 -23.81
C ASP A 235 -38.54 3.65 -23.85
N GLN A 236 -38.12 4.66 -23.08
CA GLN A 236 -38.70 6.00 -23.14
C GLN A 236 -38.30 6.77 -24.41
N LYS A 237 -37.11 6.53 -24.97
CA LYS A 237 -36.65 7.16 -26.20
C LYS A 237 -37.47 6.72 -27.41
N ASP A 238 -37.86 5.44 -27.47
CA ASP A 238 -38.70 4.90 -28.55
C ASP A 238 -40.18 5.27 -28.43
N LYS A 239 -40.64 5.66 -27.22
CA LYS A 239 -41.96 6.22 -26.92
C LYS A 239 -42.00 7.75 -26.88
N SER A 240 -41.02 8.42 -27.48
CA SER A 240 -41.04 9.88 -27.63
C SER A 240 -42.33 10.32 -28.32
N SER A 241 -42.96 11.39 -27.84
CA SER A 241 -44.12 12.03 -28.48
C SER A 241 -43.87 12.36 -29.97
N GLU A 242 -42.61 12.58 -30.36
CA GLU A 242 -42.21 12.77 -31.76
C GLU A 242 -42.32 11.47 -32.59
N SER A 243 -41.96 10.32 -32.02
CA SER A 243 -42.10 9.00 -32.64
C SER A 243 -43.57 8.64 -32.88
N GLU A 244 -44.46 9.00 -31.95
CA GLU A 244 -45.90 8.80 -32.10
C GLU A 244 -46.49 9.71 -33.20
N CYS A 245 -46.10 10.99 -33.23
CA CYS A 245 -46.51 11.92 -34.28
C CYS A 245 -46.01 11.50 -35.67
N ASN A 246 -44.76 11.03 -35.78
CA ASN A 246 -44.15 10.62 -37.04
C ASN A 246 -44.82 9.38 -37.69
N LYS A 247 -45.59 8.60 -36.91
CA LYS A 247 -46.39 7.46 -37.40
C LYS A 247 -47.73 7.89 -38.01
N LEU A 248 -48.17 9.14 -37.81
CA LEU A 248 -49.43 9.65 -38.35
C LEU A 248 -49.25 10.17 -39.78
N GLU A 249 -50.00 9.58 -40.71
CA GLU A 249 -50.01 10.01 -42.11
C GLU A 249 -51.26 10.84 -42.44
N GLY A 250 -51.05 11.93 -43.17
CA GLY A 250 -52.10 12.86 -43.60
C GLY A 250 -52.33 14.03 -42.63
N ALA A 251 -52.51 15.23 -43.20
CA ALA A 251 -52.65 16.47 -42.45
C ALA A 251 -53.84 16.45 -41.47
N ASP A 252 -54.98 15.86 -41.86
CA ASP A 252 -56.17 15.81 -41.02
C ASP A 252 -56.00 14.92 -39.79
N ARG A 253 -55.30 13.78 -39.93
CA ARG A 253 -55.05 12.86 -38.81
C ARG A 253 -54.02 13.46 -37.85
N CYS A 254 -52.96 14.05 -38.39
CA CYS A 254 -51.94 14.75 -37.61
C CYS A 254 -52.53 15.92 -36.81
N ASN A 255 -53.35 16.76 -37.44
CA ASN A 255 -53.91 17.94 -36.78
C ASN A 255 -55.09 17.63 -35.85
N LYS A 256 -55.73 16.45 -35.96
CA LYS A 256 -56.71 15.96 -34.98
C LYS A 256 -56.07 15.47 -33.69
N ASP A 257 -54.82 15.02 -33.75
CA ASP A 257 -54.09 14.58 -32.58
C ASP A 257 -53.85 15.74 -31.59
N LYS A 258 -53.87 15.45 -30.29
CA LYS A 258 -53.79 16.46 -29.23
C LYS A 258 -52.38 17.03 -29.06
N ILE A 259 -51.35 16.34 -29.53
CA ILE A 259 -49.94 16.67 -29.31
C ILE A 259 -49.14 16.89 -30.61
N CYS A 260 -49.72 16.59 -31.78
CA CYS A 260 -49.03 16.71 -33.08
C CYS A 260 -49.55 17.86 -33.98
N SER A 261 -48.70 18.38 -34.86
CA SER A 261 -49.06 19.36 -35.90
C SER A 261 -48.40 19.05 -37.24
N TRP A 262 -49.11 19.35 -38.33
CA TRP A 262 -48.62 19.13 -39.69
C TRP A 262 -47.81 20.32 -40.22
N HIS A 263 -46.59 20.04 -40.67
CA HIS A 263 -45.68 20.99 -41.30
C HIS A 263 -45.64 20.77 -42.81
N LYS A 264 -45.97 21.81 -43.59
CA LYS A 264 -46.01 21.75 -45.06
C LYS A 264 -44.61 21.75 -45.70
N GLU A 265 -43.66 22.37 -45.02
CA GLU A 265 -42.25 22.43 -45.42
C GLU A 265 -41.43 21.69 -44.37
N VAL A 266 -40.82 20.58 -44.79
CA VAL A 266 -39.89 19.79 -43.97
C VAL A 266 -38.66 19.46 -44.81
N LYS A 267 -37.51 19.24 -44.17
CA LYS A 267 -36.29 18.87 -44.89
C LYS A 267 -36.46 17.51 -45.57
N ALA A 268 -35.75 17.29 -46.67
CA ALA A 268 -35.79 16.02 -47.40
C ALA A 268 -35.44 14.85 -46.45
N GLY A 269 -36.38 13.90 -46.31
CA GLY A 269 -36.26 12.75 -45.41
C GLY A 269 -36.98 12.90 -44.05
N GLU A 270 -37.50 14.07 -43.70
CA GLU A 270 -38.29 14.28 -42.48
C GLU A 270 -39.78 14.04 -42.71
N LYS A 271 -40.50 13.59 -41.67
CA LYS A 271 -41.97 13.45 -41.70
C LYS A 271 -42.65 14.79 -41.48
N ASN A 272 -43.77 15.00 -42.17
CA ASN A 272 -44.56 16.23 -42.08
C ASN A 272 -45.35 16.35 -40.78
N CYS A 273 -45.71 15.25 -40.11
CA CYS A 273 -46.39 15.28 -38.83
C CYS A 273 -45.38 15.21 -37.68
N LYS A 274 -45.28 16.28 -36.87
CA LYS A 274 -44.30 16.38 -35.78
C LYS A 274 -44.96 16.78 -34.47
N PHE A 275 -44.28 16.54 -33.35
CA PHE A 275 -44.75 16.96 -32.04
C PHE A 275 -44.80 18.49 -31.93
N ASN A 276 -45.87 19.00 -31.33
CA ASN A 276 -46.10 20.42 -31.09
C ASN A 276 -46.37 20.68 -29.61
N SER A 277 -45.35 21.22 -28.93
CA SER A 277 -45.39 21.48 -27.48
C SER A 277 -46.43 22.53 -27.08
N THR A 278 -46.70 23.52 -27.92
CA THR A 278 -47.72 24.56 -27.67
C THR A 278 -49.12 23.95 -27.68
N LYS A 279 -49.41 23.14 -28.70
CA LYS A 279 -50.71 22.46 -28.84
C LYS A 279 -50.97 21.48 -27.69
N ALA A 280 -49.94 20.74 -27.27
CA ALA A 280 -50.04 19.83 -26.14
C ALA A 280 -50.37 20.56 -24.82
N LYS A 281 -49.74 21.72 -24.58
CA LYS A 281 -50.01 22.57 -23.41
C LYS A 281 -51.42 23.15 -23.42
N GLU A 282 -51.89 23.65 -24.57
CA GLU A 282 -53.25 24.19 -24.71
C GLU A 282 -54.35 23.14 -24.51
N LYS A 283 -54.06 21.87 -24.82
CA LYS A 283 -54.99 20.74 -24.62
C LYS A 283 -54.86 20.06 -23.25
N GLY A 284 -54.02 20.59 -22.35
CA GLY A 284 -53.87 20.09 -20.99
C GLY A 284 -53.24 18.70 -20.87
N VAL A 285 -52.50 18.26 -21.88
CA VAL A 285 -51.82 16.94 -21.87
C VAL A 285 -50.48 17.07 -21.15
N ALA A 286 -50.26 16.29 -20.10
CA ALA A 286 -48.95 16.20 -19.45
C ALA A 286 -47.99 15.46 -20.38
N VAL A 287 -47.05 16.20 -20.98
CA VAL A 287 -46.08 15.63 -21.93
C VAL A 287 -44.86 15.13 -21.17
N THR A 288 -44.54 13.84 -21.34
CA THR A 288 -43.21 13.30 -21.06
C THR A 288 -42.32 13.62 -22.26
N GLN A 289 -41.66 14.78 -22.21
CA GLN A 289 -40.70 15.15 -23.25
C GLN A 289 -39.52 14.16 -23.14
N PRO A 290 -39.03 13.54 -24.23
CA PRO A 290 -37.77 12.82 -24.17
C PRO A 290 -36.72 13.81 -23.66
N GLN A 291 -36.02 13.45 -22.59
CA GLN A 291 -34.81 14.16 -22.20
C GLN A 291 -33.82 14.00 -23.36
N THR A 292 -33.80 14.97 -24.27
CA THR A 292 -32.65 15.20 -25.12
C THR A 292 -31.47 15.38 -24.20
N VAL A 293 -30.50 14.47 -24.31
CA VAL A 293 -29.17 14.62 -23.73
C VAL A 293 -28.67 16.02 -24.11
N GLY A 294 -28.68 16.92 -23.13
CA GLY A 294 -28.45 18.35 -23.32
C GLY A 294 -29.71 19.21 -23.19
N GLY A 295 -30.29 19.32 -21.99
CA GLY A 295 -31.46 20.19 -21.79
C GLY A 295 -32.02 20.24 -20.37
N THR A 296 -31.29 20.90 -19.47
CA THR A 296 -31.76 21.55 -18.23
C THR A 296 -32.71 20.74 -17.33
N GLU A 297 -32.15 19.91 -16.45
CA GLU A 297 -32.79 19.61 -15.17
C GLU A 297 -32.94 20.89 -14.37
N ALA A 298 -34.11 21.06 -13.77
CA ALA A 298 -34.46 22.14 -12.87
C ALA A 298 -33.72 21.99 -11.54
N THR A 299 -32.42 22.30 -11.53
CA THR A 299 -31.66 22.67 -10.34
C THR A 299 -30.53 23.60 -10.75
N THR A 300 -30.39 24.70 -9.98
CA THR A 300 -29.31 25.69 -9.92
C THR A 300 -29.18 26.77 -11.01
N GLU A 301 -30.02 27.81 -10.86
CA GLU A 301 -29.96 29.10 -11.57
C GLU A 301 -28.73 30.00 -11.27
N LYS A 302 -27.76 29.59 -10.45
CA LYS A 302 -26.77 30.55 -9.91
C LYS A 302 -25.71 31.04 -10.92
N CYS A 303 -25.40 30.26 -11.96
CA CYS A 303 -24.23 30.50 -12.82
C CYS A 303 -24.55 30.78 -14.31
N LYS A 304 -25.78 30.52 -14.77
CA LYS A 304 -26.11 30.48 -16.21
C LYS A 304 -26.23 31.90 -16.80
N GLY A 305 -25.55 32.16 -17.93
CA GLY A 305 -25.65 33.42 -18.69
C GLY A 305 -24.70 34.55 -18.26
N LYS A 306 -23.84 34.33 -17.25
CA LYS A 306 -22.83 35.33 -16.87
C LYS A 306 -21.66 35.34 -17.87
N PRO A 307 -21.14 36.51 -18.28
CA PRO A 307 -19.90 36.59 -19.06
C PRO A 307 -18.71 36.15 -18.20
N GLU A 308 -17.56 35.85 -18.83
CA GLU A 308 -16.35 35.34 -18.18
C GLU A 308 -15.95 36.13 -16.91
N LYS A 309 -15.98 37.47 -16.97
CA LYS A 309 -15.69 38.35 -15.82
C LYS A 309 -16.72 38.27 -14.67
N GLY A 310 -17.94 37.80 -14.95
CA GLY A 310 -19.01 37.61 -13.97
C GLY A 310 -19.06 36.19 -13.40
N CYS A 311 -18.22 35.27 -13.89
CA CYS A 311 -18.15 33.87 -13.44
C CYS A 311 -17.15 33.70 -12.28
N THR A 312 -17.32 34.49 -11.21
CA THR A 312 -16.38 34.57 -10.07
C THR A 312 -16.91 33.98 -8.77
N SER A 313 -18.14 33.44 -8.77
CA SER A 313 -18.70 32.76 -7.60
C SER A 313 -17.95 31.45 -7.36
N PRO A 314 -17.66 31.06 -6.10
CA PRO A 314 -17.00 29.78 -5.78
C PRO A 314 -17.75 28.55 -6.32
N ASP A 315 -19.07 28.67 -6.48
CA ASP A 315 -19.93 27.63 -7.04
C ASP A 315 -19.98 27.62 -8.58
N CYS A 316 -19.23 28.50 -9.27
CA CYS A 316 -19.27 28.61 -10.73
C CYS A 316 -17.86 28.53 -11.36
N LYS A 317 -17.73 27.86 -12.49
CA LYS A 317 -16.47 27.76 -13.26
C LYS A 317 -16.70 28.07 -14.74
N TRP A 318 -15.79 28.83 -15.33
CA TRP A 318 -15.80 29.14 -16.76
C TRP A 318 -15.15 28.01 -17.56
N GLU A 319 -15.95 27.30 -18.37
CA GLU A 319 -15.47 26.21 -19.23
C GLU A 319 -16.29 26.14 -20.53
N ASN A 320 -15.65 25.88 -21.67
CA ASN A 320 -16.27 25.83 -22.99
C ASN A 320 -17.07 27.09 -23.35
N ASN A 321 -16.49 28.28 -23.13
CA ASN A 321 -17.14 29.58 -23.40
C ASN A 321 -18.48 29.78 -22.67
N ALA A 322 -18.69 29.12 -21.54
CA ALA A 322 -19.88 29.25 -20.72
C ALA A 322 -19.56 29.14 -19.22
N CYS A 323 -20.28 29.88 -18.40
CA CYS A 323 -20.20 29.77 -16.95
C CYS A 323 -21.09 28.60 -16.47
N LYS A 324 -20.50 27.59 -15.85
CA LYS A 324 -21.15 26.36 -15.38
C LYS A 324 -21.12 26.27 -13.86
N ASP A 325 -22.05 25.51 -13.31
CA ASP A 325 -22.12 25.22 -11.87
C ASP A 325 -21.10 24.12 -11.50
N SER A 326 -20.15 24.47 -10.63
CA SER A 326 -19.07 23.60 -10.15
C SER A 326 -19.59 22.45 -9.29
N SER A 327 -20.76 22.62 -8.63
CA SER A 327 -21.29 21.63 -7.68
C SER A 327 -21.80 20.35 -8.37
N ILE A 328 -22.24 20.45 -9.63
CA ILE A 328 -22.66 19.31 -10.45
C ILE A 328 -21.47 18.47 -10.93
N LEU A 329 -20.31 19.10 -11.16
CA LEU A 329 -19.09 18.43 -11.61
C LEU A 329 -18.40 17.68 -10.47
N VAL A 330 -18.35 18.27 -9.27
CA VAL A 330 -17.74 17.64 -8.08
C VAL A 330 -18.47 16.34 -7.72
N ASN A 331 -19.81 16.32 -7.77
CA ASN A 331 -20.57 15.12 -7.42
C ASN A 331 -20.44 13.97 -8.44
N LYS A 332 -20.22 14.27 -9.74
CA LYS A 332 -20.04 13.23 -10.77
C LYS A 332 -18.62 12.68 -10.83
N GLN A 333 -17.60 13.48 -10.51
CA GLN A 333 -16.25 12.94 -10.33
C GLN A 333 -16.18 12.07 -9.08
N PHE A 334 -16.73 12.50 -7.94
CA PHE A 334 -16.70 11.71 -6.70
C PHE A 334 -17.45 10.38 -6.80
N SER A 335 -18.54 10.27 -7.56
CA SER A 335 -19.27 8.99 -7.69
C SER A 335 -18.54 7.96 -8.57
N LEU A 336 -17.63 8.38 -9.45
CA LEU A 336 -16.91 7.50 -10.37
C LEU A 336 -15.46 7.24 -9.92
N SER A 337 -14.77 8.22 -9.30
CA SER A 337 -13.39 8.05 -8.87
C SER A 337 -13.24 7.27 -7.57
N VAL A 338 -14.27 7.20 -6.73
CA VAL A 338 -14.19 6.50 -5.42
C VAL A 338 -14.57 5.01 -5.53
N VAL A 339 -15.31 4.63 -6.58
CA VAL A 339 -15.74 3.22 -6.80
C VAL A 339 -14.76 2.45 -7.71
N SER A 340 -13.99 3.16 -8.55
CA SER A 340 -13.08 2.52 -9.52
C SER A 340 -11.66 2.31 -8.97
N ALA A 341 -11.19 3.18 -8.08
CA ALA A 341 -9.85 3.17 -7.50
C ALA A 341 -9.60 1.95 -6.61
N PHE A 342 -10.51 1.65 -5.68
CA PHE A 342 -10.34 0.55 -4.73
C PHE A 342 -10.54 -0.85 -5.32
N VAL A 343 -11.08 -0.98 -6.53
CA VAL A 343 -11.32 -2.28 -7.19
C VAL A 343 -10.23 -2.61 -8.19
N ALA A 344 -9.62 -1.59 -8.81
CA ALA A 344 -8.61 -1.80 -9.85
C ALA A 344 -7.20 -2.13 -9.31
N LEU A 345 -6.96 -1.99 -8.00
CA LEU A 345 -5.64 -2.20 -7.36
C LEU A 345 -5.51 -3.49 -6.55
N LEU A 346 -6.50 -4.39 -6.62
CA LEU A 346 -6.47 -5.69 -5.93
C LEU A 346 -6.53 -6.89 -6.89
N PHE A 347 -6.02 -6.74 -8.11
CA PHE A 347 -5.73 -7.84 -9.04
C PHE A 347 -4.32 -7.74 -9.59
#